data_AF-A0A7L1CQ09-F1
#
_entry.id   AF-A0A7L1CQ09-F1
#
_cell.length_a   1.000
_cell.length_b   1.000
_cell.length_c   1.000
_cell.angle_alpha   90.00
_cell.angle_beta   90.00
_cell.angle_gamma   90.00
#
_symmetry.space_group_name_H-M   'P 1'
#
loop_
_entity.id
_entity.type
_entity.pdbx_description
1 polymer ?
#
loop_
_entity_poly.entity_id
_entity_poly.type
_entity_poly.pdbx_seq_one_letter_code
_entity_poly.pdbx_strand_id
1 'polypeptide(L)'
;KCLSQITHLEYISKHKTDTMNDLQQNQEDAFEKMSEQLKAQEHCWQKEKQYLEQQYSNLLAEVHRRAQECEETAQKNRQKLYDLEQICEKLAHENNSVRNTLSDAHKARSSLLAACALLSGALCPLYGRLCAMSSQRDLLQYQMDLHELVNQKIRSLLYALPTYMENNQDAARLRQRRAKHLVYVFRRAVIAVLATNRLRALARNSCSLFIWTDGSRGSIGIQVCVGESKGRHHVSTFEEEGVDCIEALDWLTSCNLYNAIISSISELQEVLSKPDPRSWLSGHSLVSAARNSFANLMDNLSVLMEQASGNPCGCRAYLERDSLIQRLACGLQRVNAQALEAGFYDRLPSTRNIAILQQEVFTLSRVLHMTGVECRSLHLQLAEFKWTFNEMQKDAEKAHRLQEQLNALQHVNTTYFSFQKIITQDNINEELDNALQREREAKLLLQEYEQRLQDLNNRLQLHSGADAHRSQDPNVAPMSLSNAMEELRRRDDVLNHQEILLKDMEQDRQLLREALHEAELALQQAAKDKELIINHMKAVDATLNAVR
;
A
#
# COMPACT_ATOMS: atom_id res chain seq x y z
N LYS A 1 -77.61 186.98 24.87
CA LYS A 1 -78.10 185.62 25.25
C LYS A 1 -77.74 184.53 24.23
N CYS A 2 -77.48 184.84 22.95
CA CYS A 2 -76.98 183.84 21.96
C CYS A 2 -75.47 183.52 22.04
N LEU A 3 -74.61 184.47 22.43
CA LEU A 3 -73.14 184.27 22.40
C LEU A 3 -72.61 183.26 23.44
N SER A 4 -73.23 183.11 24.62
CA SER A 4 -72.75 182.17 25.65
C SER A 4 -73.17 180.72 25.41
N GLN A 5 -74.18 180.47 24.56
CA GLN A 5 -74.54 179.12 24.13
C GLN A 5 -73.60 178.61 23.03
N ILE A 6 -73.10 179.51 22.18
CA ILE A 6 -72.17 179.17 21.09
C ILE A 6 -70.79 178.78 21.67
N THR A 7 -70.24 179.57 22.60
CA THR A 7 -68.92 179.27 23.20
C THR A 7 -68.92 177.99 24.04
N HIS A 8 -70.03 177.68 24.72
CA HIS A 8 -70.19 176.42 25.47
C HIS A 8 -70.33 175.21 24.53
N LEU A 9 -71.03 175.35 23.41
CA LEU A 9 -71.12 174.30 22.39
C LEU A 9 -69.80 174.11 21.64
N GLU A 10 -69.03 175.17 21.39
CA GLU A 10 -67.68 175.09 20.82
C GLU A 10 -66.70 174.39 21.76
N TYR A 11 -66.75 174.69 23.06
CA TYR A 11 -65.94 174.00 24.06
C TYR A 11 -66.29 172.51 24.17
N ILE A 12 -67.59 172.17 24.24
CA ILE A 12 -68.04 170.78 24.26
C ILE A 12 -67.69 170.06 22.96
N SER A 13 -67.88 170.73 21.81
CA SER A 13 -67.52 170.15 20.52
C SER A 13 -66.03 169.86 20.48
N LYS A 14 -65.17 170.82 20.84
CA LYS A 14 -63.72 170.66 20.84
C LYS A 14 -63.23 169.60 21.82
N HIS A 15 -63.74 169.60 23.07
CA HIS A 15 -63.43 168.56 24.05
C HIS A 15 -63.88 167.18 23.56
N LYS A 16 -65.04 167.08 22.90
CA LYS A 16 -65.51 165.84 22.31
C LYS A 16 -64.63 165.40 21.14
N THR A 17 -64.11 166.33 20.32
CA THR A 17 -63.16 166.00 19.26
C THR A 17 -61.81 165.56 19.82
N ASP A 18 -61.28 166.27 20.82
CA ASP A 18 -59.98 165.96 21.43
C ASP A 18 -60.04 164.62 22.17
N THR A 19 -61.11 164.35 22.94
CA THR A 19 -61.32 163.04 23.56
C THR A 19 -61.56 161.94 22.53
N MET A 20 -62.21 162.22 21.40
CA MET A 20 -62.40 161.23 20.33
C MET A 20 -61.09 160.94 19.61
N ASN A 21 -60.24 161.96 19.39
CA ASN A 21 -58.91 161.80 18.81
C ASN A 21 -57.98 161.03 19.75
N ASP A 22 -57.97 161.34 21.05
CA ASP A 22 -57.19 160.60 22.04
C ASP A 22 -57.67 159.14 22.17
N LEU A 23 -58.98 158.90 22.10
CA LEU A 23 -59.53 157.54 22.12
C LEU A 23 -59.17 156.77 20.85
N GLN A 24 -59.19 157.44 19.70
CA GLN A 24 -58.78 156.89 18.41
C GLN A 24 -57.28 156.59 18.39
N GLN A 25 -56.43 157.50 18.87
CA GLN A 25 -54.99 157.31 18.97
C GLN A 25 -54.64 156.17 19.93
N ASN A 26 -55.28 156.11 21.10
CA ASN A 26 -55.09 155.00 22.05
C ASN A 26 -55.56 153.66 21.46
N GLN A 27 -56.61 153.67 20.65
CA GLN A 27 -57.10 152.49 19.95
C GLN A 27 -56.14 152.05 18.83
N GLU A 28 -55.60 152.99 18.06
CA GLU A 28 -54.57 152.75 17.05
C GLU A 28 -53.27 152.22 17.67
N ASP A 29 -52.77 152.83 18.74
CA ASP A 29 -51.59 152.37 19.49
C ASP A 29 -51.81 150.98 20.12
N ALA A 30 -53.02 150.69 20.60
CA ALA A 30 -53.38 149.37 21.12
C ALA A 30 -53.45 148.32 20.00
N PHE A 31 -53.98 148.67 18.83
CA PHE A 31 -53.96 147.79 17.65
C PHE A 31 -52.56 147.57 17.12
N GLU A 32 -51.70 148.59 17.13
CA GLU A 32 -50.30 148.48 16.70
C GLU A 32 -49.51 147.59 17.66
N LYS A 33 -49.64 147.78 18.98
CA LYS A 33 -49.05 146.88 19.99
C LYS A 33 -49.58 145.45 19.88
N MET A 34 -50.88 145.26 19.66
CA MET A 34 -51.44 143.92 19.42
C MET A 34 -50.89 143.31 18.13
N SER A 35 -50.77 144.08 17.05
CA SER A 35 -50.20 143.64 15.77
C SER A 35 -48.74 143.22 15.91
N GLU A 36 -47.93 143.99 16.64
CA GLU A 36 -46.53 143.64 16.94
C GLU A 36 -46.41 142.38 17.81
N GLN A 37 -47.25 142.25 18.85
CA GLN A 37 -47.31 141.02 19.66
C GLN A 37 -47.73 139.80 18.83
N LEU A 38 -48.70 139.95 17.93
CA LEU A 38 -49.16 138.87 17.06
C LEU A 38 -48.06 138.45 16.07
N LYS A 39 -47.31 139.41 15.50
CA LYS A 39 -46.14 139.13 14.65
C LYS A 39 -45.00 138.44 15.42
N ALA A 40 -44.73 138.87 16.65
CA ALA A 40 -43.73 138.23 17.50
C ALA A 40 -44.13 136.79 17.88
N GLN A 41 -45.41 136.57 18.18
CA GLN A 41 -45.98 135.26 18.46
C GLN A 41 -45.94 134.35 17.23
N GLU A 42 -46.33 134.85 16.07
CA GLU A 42 -46.27 134.13 14.79
C GLU A 42 -44.83 133.73 14.45
N HIS A 43 -43.86 134.63 14.64
CA HIS A 43 -42.45 134.32 14.43
C HIS A 43 -41.90 133.29 15.43
N CYS A 44 -42.32 133.33 16.71
CA CYS A 44 -41.98 132.29 17.69
C CYS A 44 -42.56 130.92 17.29
N TRP A 45 -43.83 130.86 16.87
CA TRP A 45 -44.45 129.64 16.38
C TRP A 45 -43.80 129.13 15.10
N GLN A 46 -43.40 130.01 14.18
CA GLN A 46 -42.69 129.63 12.97
C GLN A 46 -41.34 128.97 13.29
N LYS A 47 -40.60 129.51 14.26
CA LYS A 47 -39.33 128.93 14.73
C LYS A 47 -39.52 127.56 15.39
N GLU A 48 -40.52 127.43 16.26
CA GLU A 48 -40.83 126.17 16.93
C GLU A 48 -41.28 125.10 15.93
N LYS A 49 -42.13 125.48 14.96
CA LYS A 49 -42.52 124.63 13.84
C LYS A 49 -41.31 124.15 13.04
N GLN A 50 -40.42 125.06 12.63
CA GLN A 50 -39.21 124.70 11.89
C GLN A 50 -38.30 123.77 12.70
N TYR A 51 -38.13 124.02 14.00
CA TYR A 51 -37.34 123.16 14.88
C TYR A 51 -37.94 121.75 14.98
N LEU A 52 -39.25 121.65 15.19
CA LEU A 52 -39.95 120.37 15.27
C LEU A 52 -39.90 119.62 13.93
N GLU A 53 -40.16 120.29 12.81
CA GLU A 53 -40.04 119.71 11.47
C GLU A 53 -38.65 119.13 11.22
N GLN A 54 -37.60 119.84 11.64
CA GLN A 54 -36.23 119.37 11.50
C GLN A 54 -35.88 118.21 12.45
N GLN A 55 -36.41 118.20 13.67
CA GLN A 55 -36.30 117.05 14.58
C GLN A 55 -37.02 115.82 14.00
N TYR A 56 -38.24 115.99 13.49
CA TYR A 56 -38.99 114.90 12.85
C TYR A 56 -38.29 114.40 11.59
N SER A 57 -37.73 115.29 10.74
CA SER A 57 -36.99 114.87 9.55
C SER A 57 -35.73 114.06 9.92
N ASN A 58 -34.99 114.49 10.94
CA ASN A 58 -33.81 113.78 11.41
C ASN A 58 -34.17 112.41 12.01
N LEU A 59 -35.25 112.34 12.81
CA LEU A 59 -35.73 111.10 13.38
C LEU A 59 -36.19 110.12 12.28
N LEU A 60 -36.93 110.60 11.28
CA LEU A 60 -37.36 109.78 10.13
C LEU A 60 -36.17 109.26 9.34
N ALA A 61 -35.14 110.08 9.09
CA ALA A 61 -33.93 109.66 8.40
C ALA A 61 -33.16 108.58 9.18
N GLU A 62 -33.03 108.73 10.50
CA GLU A 62 -32.37 107.75 11.36
C GLU A 62 -33.16 106.43 11.43
N VAL A 63 -34.50 106.49 11.54
CA VAL A 63 -35.36 105.30 11.47
C VAL A 63 -35.22 104.61 10.12
N HIS A 64 -35.18 105.36 9.01
CA HIS A 64 -35.00 104.80 7.68
C HIS A 64 -33.63 104.12 7.52
N ARG A 65 -32.56 104.76 7.98
CA ARG A 65 -31.20 104.18 7.99
C ARG A 65 -31.15 102.87 8.78
N ARG A 66 -31.72 102.84 9.99
CA ARG A 66 -31.76 101.62 10.81
C ARG A 66 -32.61 100.52 10.18
N ALA A 67 -33.74 100.87 9.56
CA ALA A 67 -34.58 99.92 8.86
C ALA A 67 -33.82 99.29 7.68
N GLN A 68 -33.08 100.10 6.91
CA GLN A 68 -32.27 99.63 5.79
C GLN A 68 -31.12 98.72 6.25
N GLU A 69 -30.40 99.08 7.32
CA GLU A 69 -29.36 98.22 7.91
C GLU A 69 -29.94 96.89 8.42
N CYS A 70 -31.12 96.92 9.03
CA CYS A 70 -31.83 95.72 9.48
C CYS A 70 -32.26 94.85 8.29
N GLU A 71 -32.71 95.46 7.19
CA GLU A 71 -33.08 94.75 5.96
C GLU A 71 -31.86 94.10 5.29
N GLU A 72 -30.75 94.82 5.14
CA GLU A 72 -29.51 94.27 4.57
C GLU A 72 -28.95 93.12 5.41
N THR A 73 -28.96 93.25 6.74
CA THR A 73 -28.52 92.17 7.63
C THR A 73 -29.48 90.98 7.60
N ALA A 74 -30.79 91.20 7.51
CA ALA A 74 -31.78 90.14 7.33
C ALA A 74 -31.61 89.43 5.98
N GLN A 75 -31.36 90.16 4.89
CA GLN A 75 -31.08 89.61 3.55
C GLN A 75 -29.82 88.73 3.58
N LYS A 76 -28.73 89.23 4.19
CA LYS A 76 -27.48 88.49 4.34
C LYS A 76 -27.65 87.22 5.18
N ASN A 77 -28.43 87.30 6.24
CA ASN A 77 -28.72 86.13 7.09
C ASN A 77 -29.64 85.12 6.39
N ARG A 78 -30.63 85.57 5.60
CA ARG A 78 -31.44 84.69 4.75
C ARG A 78 -30.59 83.94 3.74
N GLN A 79 -29.64 84.61 3.09
CA GLN A 79 -28.74 83.93 2.16
C GLN A 79 -27.88 82.86 2.86
N LYS A 80 -27.29 83.20 4.01
CA LYS A 80 -26.52 82.22 4.80
C LYS A 80 -27.37 81.03 5.26
N LEU A 81 -28.62 81.27 5.65
CA LEU A 81 -29.55 80.20 6.02
C LEU A 81 -29.83 79.29 4.83
N TYR A 82 -30.05 79.85 3.65
CA TYR A 82 -30.24 79.09 2.41
C TYR A 82 -29.01 78.23 2.07
N ASP A 83 -27.81 78.81 2.15
CA ASP A 83 -26.56 78.09 1.89
C ASP A 83 -26.35 76.94 2.90
N LEU A 84 -26.67 77.17 4.18
CA LEU A 84 -26.60 76.15 5.23
C LEU A 84 -27.65 75.05 5.02
N GLU A 85 -28.87 75.40 4.62
CA GLU A 85 -29.94 74.44 4.30
C GLU A 85 -29.52 73.53 3.15
N GLN A 86 -28.92 74.08 2.09
CA GLN A 86 -28.39 73.31 0.97
C GLN A 86 -27.26 72.33 1.40
N ILE A 87 -26.38 72.76 2.32
CA ILE A 87 -25.34 71.89 2.88
C ILE A 87 -25.97 70.78 3.74
N CYS A 88 -26.95 71.11 4.57
CA CYS A 88 -27.67 70.13 5.39
C CYS A 88 -28.38 69.09 4.52
N GLU A 89 -29.05 69.50 3.44
CA GLU A 89 -29.63 68.59 2.47
C GLU A 89 -28.57 67.70 1.84
N LYS A 90 -27.45 68.26 1.36
CA LYS A 90 -26.37 67.47 0.75
C LYS A 90 -25.81 66.42 1.72
N LEU A 91 -25.54 66.81 2.96
CA LEU A 91 -25.06 65.90 4.01
C LEU A 91 -26.08 64.81 4.33
N ALA A 92 -27.38 65.12 4.33
CA ALA A 92 -28.43 64.13 4.52
C ALA A 92 -28.45 63.09 3.38
N HIS A 93 -28.25 63.54 2.13
CA HIS A 93 -28.14 62.63 0.98
C HIS A 93 -26.89 61.74 1.05
N GLU A 94 -25.74 62.30 1.41
CA GLU A 94 -24.49 61.54 1.60
C GLU A 94 -24.61 60.51 2.72
N ASN A 95 -25.23 60.89 3.86
CA ASN A 95 -25.44 59.99 4.99
C ASN A 95 -26.39 58.83 4.61
N ASN A 96 -27.47 59.12 3.89
CA ASN A 96 -28.36 58.10 3.34
C ASN A 96 -27.63 57.16 2.36
N SER A 97 -26.79 57.70 1.50
CA SER A 97 -25.97 56.91 0.56
C SER A 97 -25.01 55.97 1.30
N VAL A 98 -24.27 56.49 2.29
CA VAL A 98 -23.35 55.68 3.12
C VAL A 98 -24.10 54.61 3.91
N ARG A 99 -25.28 54.94 4.44
CA ARG A 99 -26.13 53.95 5.15
C ARG A 99 -26.57 52.82 4.23
N ASN A 100 -26.93 53.14 2.99
CA ASN A 100 -27.31 52.14 1.99
C ASN A 100 -26.11 51.26 1.60
N THR A 101 -24.94 51.84 1.32
CA THR A 101 -23.74 51.06 0.97
C THR A 101 -23.28 50.17 2.12
N LEU A 102 -23.38 50.63 3.37
CA LEU A 102 -23.10 49.82 4.55
C LEU A 102 -24.09 48.64 4.69
N SER A 103 -25.38 48.87 4.43
CA SER A 103 -26.40 47.82 4.42
C SER A 103 -26.11 46.77 3.34
N ASP A 104 -25.74 47.19 2.14
CA ASP A 104 -25.42 46.30 1.04
C ASP A 104 -24.13 45.52 1.29
N ALA A 105 -23.10 46.16 1.88
CA ALA A 105 -21.89 45.48 2.32
C ALA A 105 -22.17 44.44 3.41
N HIS A 106 -23.07 44.74 4.35
CA HIS A 106 -23.49 43.79 5.37
C HIS A 106 -24.21 42.58 4.76
N LYS A 107 -25.13 42.81 3.82
CA LYS A 107 -25.80 41.73 3.06
C LYS A 107 -24.79 40.87 2.31
N ALA A 108 -23.87 41.48 1.56
CA ALA A 108 -22.83 40.77 0.83
C ALA A 108 -21.95 39.91 1.75
N ARG A 109 -21.55 40.46 2.90
CA ARG A 109 -20.80 39.73 3.92
C ARG A 109 -21.60 38.56 4.50
N SER A 110 -22.89 38.73 4.79
CA SER A 110 -23.75 37.65 5.28
C SER A 110 -23.95 36.54 4.24
N SER A 111 -24.11 36.89 2.96
CA SER A 111 -24.21 35.92 1.87
C SER A 111 -22.92 35.15 1.66
N LEU A 112 -21.76 35.81 1.74
CA LEU A 112 -20.45 35.16 1.66
C LEU A 112 -20.23 34.22 2.86
N LEU A 113 -20.63 34.64 4.06
CA LEU A 113 -20.55 33.79 5.24
C LEU A 113 -21.42 32.53 5.07
N ALA A 114 -22.65 32.68 4.61
CA ALA A 114 -23.55 31.55 4.34
C ALA A 114 -22.97 30.60 3.27
N ALA A 115 -22.37 31.14 2.21
CA ALA A 115 -21.68 30.33 1.20
C ALA A 115 -20.48 29.58 1.80
N CYS A 116 -19.66 30.23 2.61
CA CYS A 116 -18.55 29.59 3.32
C CYS A 116 -19.02 28.52 4.31
N ALA A 117 -20.15 28.75 4.98
CA ALA A 117 -20.77 27.80 5.91
C ALA A 117 -21.29 26.54 5.22
N LEU A 118 -21.88 26.68 4.03
CA LEU A 118 -22.28 25.54 3.19
C LEU A 118 -21.05 24.78 2.68
N LEU A 119 -20.03 25.49 2.22
CA LEU A 119 -18.79 24.87 1.76
C LEU A 119 -18.05 24.17 2.89
N SER A 120 -17.97 24.74 4.09
CA SER A 120 -17.36 24.11 5.25
C SER A 120 -18.15 22.87 5.68
N GLY A 121 -19.48 22.98 5.70
CA GLY A 121 -20.39 21.87 5.97
C GLY A 121 -20.23 20.70 4.98
N ALA A 122 -19.85 20.96 3.73
CA ALA A 122 -19.52 19.94 2.74
C ALA A 122 -18.08 19.42 2.83
N LEU A 123 -17.14 20.31 3.12
CA LEU A 123 -15.70 20.02 3.09
C LEU A 123 -15.27 19.10 4.23
N CYS A 124 -15.77 19.30 5.44
CA CYS A 124 -15.42 18.47 6.60
C CYS A 124 -15.76 16.98 6.40
N PRO A 125 -16.99 16.59 6.00
CA PRO A 125 -17.31 15.21 5.67
C PRO A 125 -16.45 14.64 4.52
N LEU A 126 -16.17 15.43 3.48
CA LEU A 126 -15.32 14.99 2.36
C LEU A 126 -13.88 14.74 2.80
N TYR A 127 -13.32 15.62 3.63
CA TYR A 127 -11.99 15.46 4.20
C TYR A 127 -11.92 14.21 5.09
N GLY A 128 -12.91 14.00 5.97
CA GLY A 128 -12.98 12.78 6.79
C GLY A 128 -13.06 11.50 5.95
N ARG A 129 -13.86 11.49 4.88
CA ARG A 129 -13.91 10.38 3.92
C ARG A 129 -12.55 10.15 3.25
N LEU A 130 -11.87 11.21 2.82
CA LEU A 130 -10.53 11.13 2.22
C LEU A 130 -9.52 10.53 3.20
N CYS A 131 -9.50 10.97 4.45
CA CYS A 131 -8.63 10.43 5.49
C CYS A 131 -8.88 8.94 5.72
N ALA A 132 -10.16 8.54 5.87
CA ALA A 132 -10.52 7.13 6.06
C ALA A 132 -10.11 6.26 4.85
N MET A 133 -10.30 6.76 3.63
CA MET A 133 -9.86 6.08 2.40
C MET A 133 -8.33 5.96 2.32
N SER A 134 -7.59 6.99 2.74
CA SER A 134 -6.13 6.93 2.82
C SER A 134 -5.67 5.86 3.81
N SER A 135 -6.24 5.83 5.03
CA SER A 135 -5.89 4.80 6.02
C SER A 135 -6.25 3.38 5.54
N GLN A 136 -7.38 3.23 4.84
CA GLN A 136 -7.75 1.95 4.23
C GLN A 136 -6.78 1.52 3.13
N ARG A 137 -6.37 2.45 2.26
CA ARG A 137 -5.32 2.20 1.25
C ARG A 137 -4.04 1.75 1.93
N ASP A 138 -3.59 2.45 2.97
CA ASP A 138 -2.33 2.14 3.66
C ASP A 138 -2.37 0.75 4.31
N LEU A 139 -3.50 0.39 4.93
CA LEU A 139 -3.71 -0.95 5.47
C LEU A 139 -3.70 -2.01 4.37
N LEU A 140 -4.38 -1.77 3.25
CA LEU A 140 -4.42 -2.69 2.11
C LEU A 140 -3.04 -2.86 1.49
N GLN A 141 -2.29 -1.77 1.34
CA GLN A 141 -0.91 -1.79 0.86
C GLN A 141 -0.05 -2.65 1.78
N TYR A 142 -0.11 -2.43 3.11
CA TYR A 142 0.61 -3.26 4.08
C TYR A 142 0.24 -4.75 3.98
N GLN A 143 -1.04 -5.08 3.78
CA GLN A 143 -1.48 -6.47 3.60
C GLN A 143 -0.98 -7.06 2.27
N MET A 144 -0.94 -6.28 1.20
CA MET A 144 -0.38 -6.70 -0.09
C MET A 144 1.11 -6.96 0.02
N ASP A 145 1.86 -6.05 0.65
CA ASP A 145 3.30 -6.20 0.86
C ASP A 145 3.62 -7.45 1.70
N LEU A 146 2.85 -7.68 2.78
CA LEU A 146 2.98 -8.88 3.60
C LEU A 146 2.66 -10.16 2.81
N HIS A 147 1.63 -10.12 1.97
CA HIS A 147 1.27 -11.24 1.11
C HIS A 147 2.36 -11.56 0.08
N GLU A 148 2.95 -10.53 -0.53
CA GLU A 148 4.04 -10.67 -1.48
C GLU A 148 5.28 -11.28 -0.81
N LEU A 149 5.67 -10.77 0.36
CA LEU A 149 6.78 -11.32 1.16
C LEU A 149 6.55 -12.81 1.51
N VAL A 150 5.33 -13.15 1.92
CA VAL A 150 4.94 -14.54 2.22
C VAL A 150 5.03 -15.42 0.98
N ASN A 151 4.54 -14.96 -0.16
CA ASN A 151 4.62 -15.70 -1.43
C ASN A 151 6.07 -15.91 -1.89
N GLN A 152 6.94 -14.90 -1.73
CA GLN A 152 8.36 -15.04 -2.05
C GLN A 152 9.03 -16.12 -1.17
N LYS A 153 8.75 -16.13 0.14
CA LYS A 153 9.24 -17.18 1.04
C LYS A 153 8.73 -18.58 0.68
N ILE A 154 7.45 -18.70 0.31
CA ILE A 154 6.86 -19.97 -0.14
C ILE A 154 7.54 -20.44 -1.44
N ARG A 155 7.75 -19.55 -2.41
CA ARG A 155 8.46 -19.89 -3.65
C ARG A 155 9.88 -20.35 -3.38
N SER A 156 10.62 -19.67 -2.51
CA SER A 156 11.98 -20.07 -2.11
C SER A 156 12.00 -21.46 -1.46
N LEU A 157 11.03 -21.77 -0.60
CA LEU A 157 10.89 -23.10 -0.02
C LEU A 157 10.55 -24.18 -1.04
N LEU A 158 9.66 -23.87 -2.00
CA LEU A 158 9.31 -24.80 -3.08
C LEU A 158 10.52 -25.11 -3.97
N TYR A 159 11.36 -24.12 -4.28
CA TYR A 159 12.60 -24.37 -5.05
C TYR A 159 13.65 -25.15 -4.27
N ALA A 160 13.59 -25.17 -2.93
CA ALA A 160 14.50 -25.94 -2.09
C ALA A 160 14.07 -27.42 -1.94
N LEU A 161 12.84 -27.77 -2.31
CA LEU A 161 12.29 -29.13 -2.19
C LEU A 161 12.27 -29.83 -3.55
N PRO A 162 12.73 -31.09 -3.67
CA PRO A 162 12.60 -31.85 -4.90
C PRO A 162 11.13 -32.10 -5.23
N THR A 163 10.69 -31.75 -6.44
CA THR A 163 9.33 -31.97 -6.92
C THR A 163 9.08 -33.46 -7.18
N TYR A 164 8.64 -34.18 -6.15
CA TYR A 164 7.91 -35.43 -6.30
C TYR A 164 6.61 -35.33 -5.52
N MET A 165 5.52 -35.01 -6.22
CA MET A 165 4.19 -34.98 -5.64
C MET A 165 3.34 -36.02 -6.37
N GLU A 166 3.24 -37.18 -5.75
CA GLU A 166 2.34 -38.25 -6.18
C GLU A 166 0.89 -37.86 -5.85
N ASN A 167 0.05 -37.87 -6.88
CA ASN A 167 -1.35 -37.51 -6.80
C ASN A 167 -2.17 -38.66 -6.22
N ASN A 168 -2.22 -38.77 -4.90
CA ASN A 168 -3.19 -39.64 -4.24
C ASN A 168 -3.75 -38.95 -3.00
N GLN A 169 -4.90 -38.27 -3.14
CA GLN A 169 -5.85 -37.99 -2.05
C GLN A 169 -7.07 -37.18 -2.52
N ASP A 170 -7.83 -37.65 -3.50
CA ASP A 170 -8.96 -36.88 -4.05
C ASP A 170 -10.29 -37.02 -3.27
N ALA A 171 -10.45 -38.03 -2.42
CA ALA A 171 -11.69 -38.22 -1.67
C ALA A 171 -11.84 -37.29 -0.44
N ALA A 172 -10.76 -37.01 0.30
CA ALA A 172 -10.78 -36.10 1.45
C ALA A 172 -10.81 -34.61 1.04
N ARG A 173 -10.22 -34.28 -0.11
CA ARG A 173 -10.14 -32.91 -0.66
C ARG A 173 -11.51 -32.32 -1.03
N LEU A 174 -12.45 -33.16 -1.48
CA LEU A 174 -13.79 -32.73 -1.90
C LEU A 174 -14.67 -32.21 -0.74
N ARG A 175 -14.64 -32.86 0.44
CA ARG A 175 -15.32 -32.34 1.66
C ARG A 175 -14.69 -31.03 2.14
N GLN A 176 -13.35 -30.93 2.09
CA GLN A 176 -12.63 -29.72 2.46
C GLN A 176 -12.92 -28.53 1.53
N ARG A 177 -13.11 -28.77 0.22
CA ARG A 177 -13.46 -27.72 -0.76
C ARG A 177 -14.86 -27.14 -0.50
N ARG A 178 -15.87 -27.97 -0.16
CA ARG A 178 -17.23 -27.49 0.15
C ARG A 178 -17.26 -26.62 1.41
N ALA A 179 -16.60 -27.01 2.49
CA ALA A 179 -16.53 -26.20 3.72
C ALA A 179 -15.76 -24.87 3.50
N LYS A 180 -14.63 -24.91 2.78
CA LYS A 180 -13.87 -23.71 2.39
C LYS A 180 -14.70 -22.75 1.52
N HIS A 181 -15.51 -23.28 0.60
CA HIS A 181 -16.40 -22.48 -0.23
C HIS A 181 -17.51 -21.80 0.58
N LEU A 182 -18.09 -22.48 1.57
CA LEU A 182 -19.11 -21.90 2.45
C LEU A 182 -18.54 -20.80 3.34
N VAL A 183 -17.33 -20.97 3.88
CA VAL A 183 -16.63 -19.91 4.63
C VAL A 183 -16.28 -18.73 3.73
N TYR A 184 -15.87 -18.96 2.48
CA TYR A 184 -15.56 -17.88 1.54
C TYR A 184 -16.81 -17.10 1.12
N VAL A 185 -17.93 -17.79 0.89
CA VAL A 185 -19.24 -17.17 0.61
C VAL A 185 -19.75 -16.39 1.82
N PHE A 186 -19.64 -16.96 3.02
CA PHE A 186 -19.99 -16.27 4.26
C PHE A 186 -19.10 -15.05 4.49
N ARG A 187 -17.79 -15.12 4.26
CA ARG A 187 -16.88 -13.96 4.34
C ARG A 187 -17.23 -12.89 3.31
N ARG A 188 -17.52 -13.26 2.05
CA ARG A 188 -17.97 -12.30 1.03
C ARG A 188 -19.29 -11.64 1.42
N ALA A 189 -20.24 -12.40 1.94
CA ALA A 189 -21.52 -11.89 2.41
C ALA A 189 -21.36 -10.98 3.65
N VAL A 190 -20.54 -11.37 4.62
CA VAL A 190 -20.22 -10.55 5.81
C VAL A 190 -19.51 -9.26 5.41
N ILE A 191 -18.54 -9.31 4.50
CA ILE A 191 -17.85 -8.11 3.99
C ILE A 191 -18.83 -7.19 3.28
N ALA A 192 -19.68 -7.73 2.40
CA ALA A 192 -20.70 -6.94 1.71
C ALA A 192 -21.69 -6.31 2.70
N VAL A 193 -22.20 -7.08 3.67
CA VAL A 193 -23.13 -6.58 4.68
C VAL A 193 -22.47 -5.58 5.62
N LEU A 194 -21.23 -5.79 6.05
CA LEU A 194 -20.48 -4.81 6.84
C LEU A 194 -20.20 -3.54 6.05
N ALA A 195 -19.89 -3.63 4.74
CA ALA A 195 -19.75 -2.48 3.87
C ALA A 195 -21.09 -1.73 3.74
N THR A 196 -22.20 -2.42 3.48
CA THR A 196 -23.53 -1.82 3.43
C THR A 196 -23.96 -1.22 4.77
N ASN A 197 -23.65 -1.86 5.90
CA ASN A 197 -24.01 -1.36 7.22
C ASN A 197 -23.12 -0.20 7.66
N ARG A 198 -21.84 -0.19 7.26
CA ARG A 198 -20.96 0.99 7.39
C ARG A 198 -21.46 2.14 6.52
N LEU A 199 -21.89 1.87 5.28
CA LEU A 199 -22.53 2.88 4.41
C LEU A 199 -23.86 3.38 4.99
N ARG A 200 -24.63 2.50 5.64
CA ARG A 200 -25.91 2.86 6.30
C ARG A 200 -25.70 3.62 7.60
N ALA A 201 -24.68 3.29 8.39
CA ALA A 201 -24.30 4.03 9.59
C ALA A 201 -23.71 5.40 9.22
N LEU A 202 -22.90 5.47 8.16
CA LEU A 202 -22.47 6.72 7.53
C LEU A 202 -23.66 7.57 7.06
N ALA A 203 -24.75 6.95 6.62
CA ALA A 203 -25.97 7.65 6.21
C ALA A 203 -26.92 8.04 7.36
N ARG A 204 -26.76 7.47 8.58
CA ARG A 204 -27.69 7.68 9.70
C ARG A 204 -27.14 8.53 10.85
N ASN A 205 -25.82 8.61 11.02
CA ASN A 205 -25.20 9.22 12.20
C ASN A 205 -24.60 10.61 11.89
N SER A 206 -25.30 11.45 11.12
CA SER A 206 -24.75 12.74 10.74
C SER A 206 -25.85 13.80 10.79
N CYS A 207 -25.60 14.87 11.55
CA CYS A 207 -26.38 16.11 11.58
C CYS A 207 -26.26 16.82 10.22
N SER A 208 -26.86 16.21 9.19
CA SER A 208 -26.73 16.69 7.82
C SER A 208 -27.89 17.58 7.43
N LEU A 209 -27.56 18.81 7.05
CA LEU A 209 -28.48 19.80 6.55
C LEU A 209 -29.21 19.31 5.28
N PHE A 210 -28.45 18.78 4.31
CA PHE A 210 -28.98 18.11 3.14
C PHE A 210 -27.89 17.31 2.42
N ILE A 211 -28.30 16.48 1.46
CA ILE A 211 -27.40 15.77 0.54
C ILE A 211 -27.58 16.35 -0.85
N TRP A 212 -26.53 16.96 -1.40
CA TRP A 212 -26.50 17.40 -2.79
C TRP A 212 -26.23 16.21 -3.71
N THR A 213 -27.05 16.05 -4.75
CA THR A 213 -26.84 15.06 -5.82
C THR A 213 -26.86 15.78 -7.16
N ASP A 214 -26.01 15.35 -8.10
CA ASP A 214 -25.89 15.97 -9.43
C ASP A 214 -27.02 15.55 -10.40
N GLY A 215 -28.08 14.91 -9.89
CA GLY A 215 -29.20 14.40 -10.68
C GLY A 215 -28.89 13.15 -11.51
N SER A 216 -27.63 12.70 -11.56
CA SER A 216 -27.27 11.45 -12.23
C SER A 216 -27.58 10.26 -11.33
N ARG A 217 -28.30 9.27 -11.86
CA ARG A 217 -28.61 8.03 -11.13
C ARG A 217 -27.33 7.24 -10.90
N GLY A 218 -26.69 7.43 -9.75
CA GLY A 218 -25.53 6.65 -9.32
C GLY A 218 -24.42 7.43 -8.61
N SER A 219 -24.49 8.76 -8.53
CA SER A 219 -23.48 9.55 -7.82
C SER A 219 -23.65 9.46 -6.29
N ILE A 220 -22.53 9.30 -5.58
CA ILE A 220 -22.48 9.42 -4.12
C ILE A 220 -22.67 10.91 -3.82
N GLY A 221 -23.83 11.28 -3.29
CA GLY A 221 -24.14 12.67 -2.97
C GLY A 221 -23.13 13.31 -2.00
N ILE A 222 -22.90 14.61 -2.19
CA ILE A 222 -22.08 15.41 -1.28
C ILE A 222 -22.98 15.80 -0.11
N GLN A 223 -22.61 15.34 1.08
CA GLN A 223 -23.36 15.64 2.29
C GLN A 223 -22.89 16.99 2.86
N VAL A 224 -23.85 17.85 3.20
CA VAL A 224 -23.60 19.14 3.86
C VAL A 224 -24.08 19.03 5.29
N CYS A 225 -23.18 19.22 6.26
CA CYS A 225 -23.49 19.14 7.70
C CYS A 225 -23.53 20.51 8.37
N VAL A 226 -24.25 20.61 9.49
CA VAL A 226 -24.34 21.81 10.34
C VAL A 226 -23.36 21.66 11.51
N GLY A 227 -22.66 22.74 11.88
CA GLY A 227 -21.82 22.79 13.08
C GLY A 227 -22.57 23.37 14.28
N GLU A 228 -22.16 23.02 15.51
CA GLU A 228 -22.81 23.59 16.70
C GLU A 228 -22.52 25.09 16.81
N SER A 229 -23.57 25.90 16.94
CA SER A 229 -23.45 27.26 17.45
C SER A 229 -23.49 27.19 18.98
N LYS A 230 -22.46 27.73 19.66
CA LYS A 230 -22.48 27.88 21.13
C LYS A 230 -23.62 28.83 21.52
N GLY A 231 -24.83 28.30 21.69
CA GLY A 231 -26.04 29.10 21.84
C GLY A 231 -27.24 28.41 22.47
N ARG A 232 -27.38 27.08 22.43
CA ARG A 232 -28.47 26.38 23.15
C ARG A 232 -28.04 25.04 23.72
N HIS A 233 -28.19 24.90 25.03
CA HIS A 233 -28.23 23.59 25.69
C HIS A 233 -29.61 22.96 25.48
N HIS A 234 -29.58 21.66 25.16
CA HIS A 234 -30.67 20.70 25.15
C HIS A 234 -32.03 21.20 25.67
N VAL A 235 -32.99 21.32 24.76
CA VAL A 235 -34.39 21.07 25.09
C VAL A 235 -34.85 19.86 24.29
N SER A 236 -35.35 18.90 25.05
CA SER A 236 -35.88 17.61 24.66
C SER A 236 -36.88 17.63 23.51
N THR A 237 -36.78 16.61 22.67
CA THR A 237 -37.87 15.80 22.11
C THR A 237 -39.14 16.57 21.76
N PHE A 238 -39.27 16.95 20.49
CA PHE A 238 -40.39 16.67 19.57
C PHE A 238 -40.34 17.66 18.38
N GLU A 239 -40.66 17.13 17.19
CA GLU A 239 -40.74 17.79 15.86
C GLU A 239 -39.40 17.95 15.10
N GLU A 240 -38.97 16.83 14.50
CA GLU A 240 -37.74 16.62 13.69
C GLU A 240 -37.56 17.51 12.43
N GLU A 241 -38.52 18.35 12.04
CA GLU A 241 -38.34 19.23 10.86
C GLU A 241 -38.13 20.71 11.22
N GLY A 242 -38.53 21.16 12.42
CA GLY A 242 -38.49 22.57 12.83
C GLY A 242 -37.19 22.98 13.54
N VAL A 243 -36.55 22.05 14.26
CA VAL A 243 -35.34 22.30 15.05
C VAL A 243 -34.10 22.46 14.16
N ASP A 244 -33.99 21.66 13.10
CA ASP A 244 -32.88 21.68 12.14
C ASP A 244 -32.77 23.01 11.38
N CYS A 245 -33.90 23.65 11.08
CA CYS A 245 -33.91 24.92 10.34
C CYS A 245 -33.38 26.09 11.18
N ILE A 246 -33.62 26.09 12.50
CA ILE A 246 -33.14 27.14 13.40
C ILE A 246 -31.64 26.98 13.64
N GLU A 247 -31.17 25.76 13.89
CA GLU A 247 -29.74 25.47 14.04
C GLU A 247 -28.97 25.75 12.75
N ALA A 248 -29.55 25.43 11.59
CA ALA A 248 -28.99 25.79 10.29
C ALA A 248 -28.87 27.32 10.10
N LEU A 249 -29.91 28.07 10.46
CA LEU A 249 -29.90 29.52 10.37
C LEU A 249 -28.86 30.14 11.32
N ASP A 250 -28.78 29.63 12.55
CA ASP A 250 -27.79 30.04 13.55
C ASP A 250 -26.35 29.71 13.09
N TRP A 251 -26.15 28.58 12.41
CA TRP A 251 -24.86 28.21 11.83
C TRP A 251 -24.47 29.11 10.65
N LEU A 252 -25.38 29.33 9.69
CA LEU A 252 -25.15 30.21 8.53
C LEU A 252 -24.84 31.66 8.93
N THR A 253 -25.30 32.08 10.10
CA THR A 253 -25.09 33.44 10.65
C THR A 253 -24.09 33.48 11.81
N SER A 254 -23.40 32.37 12.09
CA SER A 254 -22.52 32.23 13.26
C SER A 254 -21.30 33.16 13.22
N CYS A 255 -21.19 34.03 14.22
CA CYS A 255 -20.00 34.86 14.45
C CYS A 255 -18.74 34.03 14.74
N ASN A 256 -18.89 32.86 15.37
CA ASN A 256 -17.77 31.98 15.67
C ASN A 256 -17.19 31.37 14.40
N LEU A 257 -18.07 30.92 13.49
CA LEU A 257 -17.68 30.43 12.18
C LEU A 257 -17.02 31.53 11.35
N TYR A 258 -17.61 32.72 11.32
CA TYR A 258 -17.01 33.88 10.66
C TYR A 258 -15.59 34.14 11.18
N ASN A 259 -15.42 34.21 12.51
CA ASN A 259 -14.12 34.44 13.12
C ASN A 259 -13.13 33.32 12.82
N ALA A 260 -13.57 32.06 12.83
CA ALA A 260 -12.74 30.90 12.50
C ALA A 260 -12.24 30.94 11.04
N ILE A 261 -13.10 31.33 10.09
CA ILE A 261 -12.71 31.47 8.68
C ILE A 261 -11.69 32.60 8.54
N ILE A 262 -11.96 33.77 9.13
CA ILE A 262 -11.08 34.94 9.02
C ILE A 262 -9.73 34.69 9.71
N SER A 263 -9.72 34.12 10.91
CA SER A 263 -8.49 33.83 11.65
C SER A 263 -7.65 32.77 10.96
N SER A 264 -8.27 31.78 10.31
CA SER A 264 -7.54 30.74 9.59
C SER A 264 -6.87 31.25 8.32
N ILE A 265 -7.42 32.30 7.70
CA ILE A 265 -6.94 32.87 6.43
C ILE A 265 -6.03 34.08 6.66
N SER A 266 -5.94 34.62 7.88
CA SER A 266 -5.20 35.86 8.16
C SER A 266 -3.72 35.80 7.78
N GLU A 267 -3.05 34.66 7.99
CA GLU A 267 -1.64 34.45 7.60
C GLU A 267 -1.46 34.52 6.07
N LEU A 268 -2.34 33.87 5.31
CA LEU A 268 -2.34 33.96 3.85
C LEU A 268 -2.68 35.38 3.38
N GLN A 269 -3.63 36.04 4.04
CA GLN A 269 -4.03 37.40 3.70
C GLN A 269 -2.89 38.40 3.95
N GLU A 270 -2.11 38.23 5.01
CA GLU A 270 -0.93 39.05 5.30
C GLU A 270 0.15 38.90 4.21
N VAL A 271 0.38 37.67 3.73
CA VAL A 271 1.31 37.41 2.61
C VAL A 271 0.81 38.04 1.30
N LEU A 272 -0.49 37.95 1.02
CA LEU A 272 -1.12 38.54 -0.18
C LEU A 272 -1.22 40.08 -0.12
N SER A 273 -1.23 40.67 1.07
CA SER A 273 -1.30 42.12 1.28
C SER A 273 0.02 42.84 1.00
N LYS A 274 1.12 42.10 0.81
CA LYS A 274 2.44 42.69 0.52
C LYS A 274 2.44 43.25 -0.91
N PRO A 275 2.82 44.52 -1.11
CA PRO A 275 2.61 45.26 -2.36
C PRO A 275 3.55 44.86 -3.51
N ASP A 276 4.54 43.98 -3.29
CA ASP A 276 5.54 43.63 -4.30
C ASP A 276 5.33 42.19 -4.84
N PRO A 277 4.80 42.02 -6.07
CA PRO A 277 4.61 40.71 -6.69
C PRO A 277 5.91 39.92 -6.89
N ARG A 278 7.07 40.59 -6.90
CA ARG A 278 8.38 39.93 -6.99
C ARG A 278 8.82 39.31 -5.66
N SER A 279 8.21 39.68 -4.53
CA SER A 279 8.42 39.03 -3.24
C SER A 279 7.74 37.66 -3.15
N TRP A 280 6.74 37.39 -3.99
CA TRP A 280 6.05 36.10 -4.10
C TRP A 280 6.86 35.02 -4.83
N LEU A 281 8.01 35.39 -5.41
CA LEU A 281 8.91 34.48 -6.16
C LEU A 281 9.58 33.43 -5.27
N SER A 282 9.55 33.60 -3.94
CA SER A 282 9.68 32.49 -3.01
C SER A 282 8.36 31.70 -3.01
N GLY A 283 8.12 30.90 -4.06
CA GLY A 283 6.91 30.10 -4.19
C GLY A 283 6.63 29.21 -2.97
N HIS A 284 7.66 28.89 -2.19
CA HIS A 284 7.55 28.20 -0.91
C HIS A 284 6.80 28.99 0.17
N SER A 285 6.92 30.32 0.24
CA SER A 285 6.25 31.13 1.27
C SER A 285 4.75 31.20 1.05
N LEU A 286 4.30 31.42 -0.19
CA LEU A 286 2.87 31.46 -0.53
C LEU A 286 2.24 30.07 -0.38
N VAL A 287 2.89 29.03 -0.89
CA VAL A 287 2.38 27.65 -0.79
C VAL A 287 2.38 27.18 0.67
N SER A 288 3.38 27.55 1.47
CA SER A 288 3.38 27.25 2.91
C SER A 288 2.28 28.00 3.64
N ALA A 289 2.11 29.30 3.41
CA ALA A 289 1.05 30.09 4.03
C ALA A 289 -0.34 29.58 3.63
N ALA A 290 -0.54 29.17 2.37
CA ALA A 290 -1.77 28.55 1.91
C ALA A 290 -2.00 27.18 2.56
N ARG A 291 -0.97 26.34 2.68
CA ARG A 291 -1.04 25.05 3.38
C ARG A 291 -1.36 25.21 4.87
N ASN A 292 -0.67 26.14 5.55
CA ASN A 292 -0.89 26.45 6.96
C ASN A 292 -2.31 27.00 7.17
N SER A 293 -2.74 27.95 6.33
CA SER A 293 -4.09 28.53 6.41
C SER A 293 -5.17 27.47 6.16
N PHE A 294 -4.94 26.55 5.22
CA PHE A 294 -5.84 25.43 4.98
C PHE A 294 -5.86 24.44 6.16
N ALA A 295 -4.70 24.08 6.72
CA ALA A 295 -4.61 23.20 7.88
C ALA A 295 -5.33 23.82 9.09
N ASN A 296 -5.03 25.08 9.40
CA ASN A 296 -5.69 25.85 10.46
C ASN A 296 -7.21 25.94 10.23
N LEU A 297 -7.65 26.14 8.99
CA LEU A 297 -9.07 26.16 8.64
C LEU A 297 -9.71 24.81 8.91
N MET A 298 -9.08 23.71 8.50
CA MET A 298 -9.60 22.36 8.73
C MET A 298 -9.62 22.00 10.22
N ASP A 299 -8.61 22.40 10.99
CA ASP A 299 -8.55 22.17 12.44
C ASP A 299 -9.60 23.01 13.20
N ASN A 300 -9.82 24.25 12.80
CA ASN A 300 -10.85 25.09 13.42
C ASN A 300 -12.27 24.63 13.04
N LEU A 301 -12.48 24.24 11.79
CA LEU A 301 -13.75 23.69 11.34
C LEU A 301 -14.02 22.32 11.95
N SER A 302 -13.01 21.45 12.09
CA SER A 302 -13.18 20.14 12.72
C SER A 302 -13.68 20.29 14.16
N VAL A 303 -13.14 21.22 14.94
CA VAL A 303 -13.62 21.51 16.31
C VAL A 303 -15.08 21.98 16.33
N LEU A 304 -15.49 22.84 15.40
CA LEU A 304 -16.89 23.30 15.29
C LEU A 304 -17.86 22.21 14.84
N MET A 305 -17.38 21.25 14.05
CA MET A 305 -18.17 20.16 13.48
C MET A 305 -18.15 18.88 14.36
N GLU A 306 -17.10 18.66 15.15
CA GLU A 306 -16.98 17.54 16.09
C GLU A 306 -17.97 17.66 17.26
N GLN A 307 -18.36 18.89 17.64
CA GLN A 307 -19.37 19.09 18.68
C GLN A 307 -20.78 18.71 18.21
N ALA A 308 -21.08 18.76 16.90
CA ALA A 308 -22.30 18.19 16.32
C ALA A 308 -22.24 16.66 16.16
N SER A 309 -21.05 16.05 16.30
CA SER A 309 -20.96 14.60 16.42
C SER A 309 -21.32 14.19 17.85
N GLY A 310 -22.55 13.70 18.03
CA GLY A 310 -22.91 12.91 19.19
C GLY A 310 -21.88 11.78 19.35
N ASN A 311 -20.96 11.99 20.28
CA ASN A 311 -19.69 11.29 20.47
C ASN A 311 -18.75 11.31 19.24
N PRO A 312 -17.46 11.63 19.47
CA PRO A 312 -16.43 11.21 18.53
C PRO A 312 -16.63 9.72 18.29
N CYS A 313 -16.35 9.25 17.08
CA CYS A 313 -16.02 7.85 16.87
C CYS A 313 -14.74 7.56 17.67
N GLY A 314 -14.91 7.42 18.99
CA GLY A 314 -14.00 6.69 19.81
C GLY A 314 -14.02 5.30 19.22
N CYS A 315 -12.88 4.91 18.67
CA CYS A 315 -12.46 3.53 18.60
C CYS A 315 -12.36 2.95 20.04
N ARG A 316 -13.47 2.98 20.79
CA ARG A 316 -13.74 2.09 21.90
C ARG A 316 -14.89 1.23 21.44
N ALA A 317 -14.61 -0.06 21.39
CA ALA A 317 -15.54 -1.14 21.09
C ALA A 317 -16.77 -1.09 22.01
N TYR A 318 -17.73 -0.23 21.72
CA TYR A 318 -19.11 -0.44 22.14
C TYR A 318 -19.71 -1.39 21.12
N LEU A 319 -19.54 -2.68 21.38
CA LEU A 319 -20.41 -3.70 20.83
C LEU A 319 -21.81 -3.41 21.37
N GLU A 320 -22.53 -2.56 20.65
CA GLU A 320 -23.96 -2.36 20.81
C GLU A 320 -24.62 -3.74 20.77
N ARG A 321 -25.17 -4.16 21.92
CA ARG A 321 -25.82 -5.46 22.11
C ARG A 321 -26.91 -5.57 21.03
N ASP A 322 -26.80 -6.59 20.18
CA ASP A 322 -27.65 -6.88 19.02
C ASP A 322 -27.35 -6.16 17.69
N SER A 323 -26.23 -5.43 17.59
CA SER A 323 -25.80 -4.91 16.29
C SER A 323 -25.54 -6.05 15.29
N LEU A 324 -25.85 -5.81 14.01
CA LEU A 324 -25.58 -6.76 12.93
C LEU A 324 -24.09 -7.12 12.86
N ILE A 325 -23.20 -6.20 13.24
CA ILE A 325 -21.75 -6.43 13.36
C ILE A 325 -21.46 -7.51 14.41
N GLN A 326 -22.08 -7.41 15.59
CA GLN A 326 -21.95 -8.42 16.65
C GLN A 326 -22.59 -9.75 16.22
N ARG A 327 -23.79 -9.74 15.61
CA ARG A 327 -24.45 -10.96 15.12
C ARG A 327 -23.63 -11.68 14.04
N LEU A 328 -22.99 -10.93 13.15
CA LEU A 328 -22.09 -11.48 12.14
C LEU A 328 -20.76 -11.94 12.75
N ALA A 329 -20.20 -11.21 13.73
CA ALA A 329 -19.00 -11.63 14.46
C ALA A 329 -19.24 -12.92 15.26
N CYS A 330 -20.35 -13.01 16.00
CA CYS A 330 -20.78 -14.21 16.70
C CYS A 330 -21.10 -15.35 15.73
N GLY A 331 -21.74 -15.05 14.59
CA GLY A 331 -21.97 -16.02 13.51
C GLY A 331 -20.66 -16.56 12.92
N LEU A 332 -19.66 -15.70 12.72
CA LEU A 332 -18.34 -16.06 12.21
C LEU A 332 -17.53 -16.84 13.24
N GLN A 333 -17.61 -16.47 14.51
CA GLN A 333 -17.05 -17.23 15.62
C GLN A 333 -17.70 -18.61 15.73
N ARG A 334 -19.03 -18.71 15.62
CA ARG A 334 -19.75 -19.99 15.64
C ARG A 334 -19.37 -20.89 14.46
N VAL A 335 -19.29 -20.33 13.25
CA VAL A 335 -18.84 -21.07 12.06
C VAL A 335 -17.38 -21.49 12.16
N ASN A 336 -16.51 -20.63 12.69
CA ASN A 336 -15.10 -20.98 12.93
C ASN A 336 -14.96 -22.05 14.02
N ALA A 337 -15.72 -21.99 15.11
CA ALA A 337 -15.72 -23.00 16.17
C ALA A 337 -16.20 -24.36 15.65
N GLN A 338 -17.31 -24.38 14.89
CA GLN A 338 -17.81 -25.59 14.22
C GLN A 338 -16.81 -26.16 13.21
N ALA A 339 -16.08 -25.29 12.50
CA ALA A 339 -15.02 -25.73 11.61
C ALA A 339 -13.80 -26.27 12.38
N LEU A 340 -13.51 -25.75 13.57
CA LEU A 340 -12.45 -26.24 14.47
C LEU A 340 -12.80 -27.61 15.05
N GLU A 341 -14.04 -27.78 15.53
CA GLU A 341 -14.58 -29.06 16.00
C GLU A 341 -14.58 -30.15 14.92
N ALA A 342 -14.83 -29.76 13.66
CA ALA A 342 -14.74 -30.65 12.52
C ALA A 342 -13.31 -30.81 11.94
N GLY A 343 -12.28 -30.33 12.65
CA GLY A 343 -10.87 -30.54 12.32
C GLY A 343 -10.33 -29.70 11.15
N PHE A 344 -11.05 -28.66 10.72
CA PHE A 344 -10.68 -27.86 9.54
C PHE A 344 -9.66 -26.75 9.80
N TYR A 345 -9.30 -26.47 11.06
CA TYR A 345 -8.41 -25.36 11.41
C TYR A 345 -7.45 -25.70 12.55
N ASP A 346 -6.30 -26.27 12.19
CA ASP A 346 -5.05 -26.00 12.89
C ASP A 346 -4.20 -25.01 12.05
N ARG A 347 -4.83 -23.94 11.54
CA ARG A 347 -4.12 -22.90 10.79
C ARG A 347 -3.50 -21.90 11.75
N LEU A 348 -2.26 -22.19 12.16
CA LEU A 348 -1.35 -21.17 12.65
C LEU A 348 -1.17 -20.05 11.60
N PRO A 349 -0.78 -18.82 12.00
CA PRO A 349 -0.47 -17.73 11.08
C PRO A 349 0.46 -18.21 9.95
N SER A 350 0.24 -17.74 8.71
CA SER A 350 1.04 -18.16 7.54
C SER A 350 2.54 -18.01 7.77
N THR A 351 2.96 -16.99 8.52
CA THR A 351 4.34 -16.76 8.96
C THR A 351 4.89 -17.86 9.86
N ARG A 352 4.08 -18.40 10.78
CA ARG A 352 4.48 -19.48 11.70
C ARG A 352 4.54 -20.84 10.99
N ASN A 353 3.63 -21.09 10.05
CA ASN A 353 3.71 -22.30 9.20
C ASN A 353 4.97 -22.29 8.33
N ILE A 354 5.34 -21.15 7.76
CA ILE A 354 6.59 -21.01 6.98
C ILE A 354 7.81 -21.26 7.87
N ALA A 355 7.81 -20.76 9.11
CA ALA A 355 8.91 -20.99 10.05
C ALA A 355 9.04 -22.47 10.44
N ILE A 356 7.93 -23.14 10.72
CA ILE A 356 7.92 -24.59 11.02
C ILE A 356 8.42 -25.37 9.78
N LEU A 357 7.93 -25.03 8.59
CA LEU A 357 8.32 -25.72 7.36
C LEU A 357 9.81 -25.50 7.03
N GLN A 358 10.34 -24.29 7.27
CA GLN A 358 11.77 -24.00 7.19
C GLN A 358 12.59 -24.87 8.15
N GLN A 359 12.11 -25.04 9.38
CA GLN A 359 12.77 -25.87 10.39
C GLN A 359 12.75 -27.36 10.01
N GLU A 360 11.64 -27.85 9.48
CA GLU A 360 11.53 -29.24 9.00
C GLU A 360 12.45 -29.49 7.80
N VAL A 361 12.45 -28.61 6.80
CA VAL A 361 13.35 -28.71 5.62
C VAL A 361 14.82 -28.68 6.04
N PHE A 362 15.17 -27.83 7.02
CA PHE A 362 16.53 -27.78 7.56
C PHE A 362 16.91 -29.10 8.26
N THR A 363 16.00 -29.65 9.07
CA THR A 363 16.23 -30.90 9.78
C THR A 363 16.40 -32.07 8.81
N LEU A 364 15.53 -32.14 7.78
CA LEU A 364 15.58 -33.17 6.75
C LEU A 364 16.87 -33.08 5.92
N SER A 365 17.29 -31.86 5.56
CA SER A 365 18.57 -31.62 4.87
C SER A 365 19.77 -32.07 5.72
N ARG A 366 19.73 -31.83 7.03
CA ARG A 366 20.79 -32.27 7.96
C ARG A 366 20.86 -33.80 8.04
N VAL A 367 19.71 -34.47 8.14
CA VAL A 367 19.64 -35.94 8.19
C VAL A 367 20.14 -36.55 6.88
N LEU A 368 19.69 -36.05 5.73
CA LEU A 368 20.15 -36.51 4.41
C LEU A 368 21.65 -36.30 4.20
N HIS A 369 22.20 -35.18 4.68
CA HIS A 369 23.63 -34.95 4.61
C HIS A 369 24.41 -35.95 5.47
N MET A 370 23.96 -36.20 6.70
CA MET A 370 24.58 -37.16 7.61
C MET A 370 24.55 -38.58 7.05
N THR A 371 23.39 -39.05 6.59
CA THR A 371 23.28 -40.37 5.95
C THR A 371 24.08 -40.44 4.65
N GLY A 372 24.12 -39.37 3.86
CA GLY A 372 24.99 -39.29 2.68
C GLY A 372 26.49 -39.39 2.99
N VAL A 373 26.94 -38.83 4.12
CA VAL A 373 28.31 -39.00 4.62
C VAL A 373 28.55 -40.45 5.07
N GLU A 374 27.64 -41.04 5.82
CA GLU A 374 27.73 -42.43 6.27
C GLU A 374 27.75 -43.42 5.10
N CYS A 375 26.87 -43.26 4.10
CA CYS A 375 26.86 -44.09 2.90
C CYS A 375 28.18 -44.01 2.12
N ARG A 376 28.79 -42.82 2.02
CA ARG A 376 30.12 -42.66 1.39
C ARG A 376 31.22 -43.35 2.20
N SER A 377 31.17 -43.22 3.53
CA SER A 377 32.09 -43.91 4.45
C SER A 377 31.99 -45.44 4.32
N LEU A 378 30.77 -45.98 4.33
CA LEU A 378 30.52 -47.42 4.16
C LEU A 378 30.95 -47.91 2.77
N HIS A 379 30.76 -47.12 1.71
CA HIS A 379 31.27 -47.45 0.38
C HIS A 379 32.80 -47.52 0.34
N LEU A 380 33.49 -46.59 1.02
CA LEU A 380 34.95 -46.62 1.16
C LEU A 380 35.40 -47.89 1.91
N GLN A 381 34.77 -48.21 3.03
CA GLN A 381 35.06 -49.44 3.78
C GLN A 381 34.79 -50.70 2.96
N LEU A 382 33.69 -50.75 2.20
CA LEU A 382 33.38 -51.86 1.31
C LEU A 382 34.46 -52.01 0.21
N ALA A 383 34.95 -50.92 -0.34
CA ALA A 383 36.02 -50.94 -1.33
C ALA A 383 37.33 -51.47 -0.73
N GLU A 384 37.68 -51.06 0.50
CA GLU A 384 38.82 -51.60 1.26
C GLU A 384 38.66 -53.10 1.56
N PHE A 385 37.47 -53.54 1.98
CA PHE A 385 37.18 -54.96 2.19
C PHE A 385 37.29 -55.79 0.91
N LYS A 386 36.78 -55.28 -0.22
CA LYS A 386 36.94 -55.96 -1.51
C LYS A 386 38.41 -56.07 -1.91
N TRP A 387 39.19 -55.01 -1.69
CA TRP A 387 40.61 -55.03 -1.99
C TRP A 387 41.37 -56.04 -1.13
N THR A 388 41.15 -56.05 0.19
CA THR A 388 41.77 -57.03 1.11
C THR A 388 41.33 -58.47 0.81
N PHE A 389 40.06 -58.70 0.46
CA PHE A 389 39.58 -60.00 0.03
C PHE A 389 40.29 -60.48 -1.23
N ASN A 390 40.47 -59.62 -2.24
CA ASN A 390 41.20 -59.97 -3.46
C ASN A 390 42.67 -60.33 -3.17
N GLU A 391 43.33 -59.64 -2.23
CA GLU A 391 44.69 -60.01 -1.80
C GLU A 391 44.73 -61.35 -1.07
N MET A 392 43.81 -61.59 -0.12
CA MET A 392 43.69 -62.89 0.54
C MET A 392 43.39 -64.03 -0.44
N GLN A 393 42.57 -63.78 -1.47
CA GLN A 393 42.28 -64.76 -2.51
C GLN A 393 43.54 -65.10 -3.31
N LYS A 394 44.35 -64.11 -3.71
CA LYS A 394 45.65 -64.36 -4.35
C LYS A 394 46.57 -65.19 -3.46
N ASP A 395 46.60 -64.92 -2.16
CA ASP A 395 47.41 -65.69 -1.22
C ASP A 395 46.89 -67.12 -1.02
N ALA A 396 45.57 -67.31 -0.99
CA ALA A 396 44.95 -68.64 -0.98
C ALA A 396 45.26 -69.42 -2.26
N GLU A 397 45.22 -68.77 -3.43
CA GLU A 397 45.61 -69.39 -4.70
C GLU A 397 47.10 -69.78 -4.71
N LYS A 398 48.00 -68.93 -4.17
CA LYS A 398 49.42 -69.29 -4.00
C LYS A 398 49.58 -70.48 -3.06
N ALA A 399 48.88 -70.50 -1.93
CA ALA A 399 48.91 -71.62 -0.99
C ALA A 399 48.39 -72.92 -1.63
N HIS A 400 47.35 -72.84 -2.45
CA HIS A 400 46.83 -73.99 -3.18
C HIS A 400 47.86 -74.54 -4.18
N ARG A 401 48.50 -73.67 -4.97
CA ARG A 401 49.58 -74.07 -5.88
C ARG A 401 50.75 -74.72 -5.14
N LEU A 402 51.13 -74.20 -3.98
CA LEU A 402 52.17 -74.80 -3.14
C LEU A 402 51.75 -76.17 -2.61
N GLN A 403 50.47 -76.34 -2.24
CA GLN A 403 49.93 -77.63 -1.81
C GLN A 403 49.90 -78.66 -2.95
N GLU A 404 49.54 -78.25 -4.17
CA GLU A 404 49.62 -79.11 -5.36
C GLU A 404 51.06 -79.55 -5.64
N GLN A 405 52.03 -78.63 -5.54
CA GLN A 405 53.45 -78.96 -5.66
C GLN A 405 53.91 -79.95 -4.59
N LEU A 406 53.47 -79.77 -3.35
CA LEU A 406 53.78 -80.70 -2.26
C LEU A 406 53.18 -82.10 -2.51
N ASN A 407 51.93 -82.17 -2.95
CA ASN A 407 51.26 -83.42 -3.29
C ASN A 407 51.96 -84.12 -4.47
N ALA A 408 52.41 -83.37 -5.48
CA ALA A 408 53.18 -83.91 -6.60
C ALA A 408 54.53 -84.50 -6.13
N LEU A 409 55.24 -83.81 -5.23
CA LEU A 409 56.47 -84.33 -4.63
C LEU A 409 56.22 -85.58 -3.78
N GLN A 410 55.14 -85.62 -3.00
CA GLN A 410 54.74 -86.82 -2.26
C GLN A 410 54.43 -87.99 -3.20
N HIS A 411 53.76 -87.73 -4.33
CA HIS A 411 53.48 -88.76 -5.31
C HIS A 411 54.76 -89.29 -5.94
N VAL A 412 55.72 -88.42 -6.32
CA VAL A 412 57.04 -88.83 -6.82
C VAL A 412 57.79 -89.68 -5.80
N ASN A 413 57.78 -89.28 -4.52
CA ASN A 413 58.42 -90.03 -3.45
C ASN A 413 57.77 -91.42 -3.24
N THR A 414 56.44 -91.50 -3.32
CA THR A 414 55.71 -92.78 -3.21
C THR A 414 55.99 -93.69 -4.39
N THR A 415 56.05 -93.13 -5.60
CA THR A 415 56.42 -93.86 -6.82
C THR A 415 57.85 -94.37 -6.73
N TYR A 416 58.79 -93.54 -6.28
CA TYR A 416 60.19 -93.93 -6.03
C TYR A 416 60.30 -95.09 -5.03
N PHE A 417 59.60 -95.01 -3.89
CA PHE A 417 59.54 -96.10 -2.92
C PHE A 417 58.89 -97.38 -3.49
N SER A 418 57.89 -97.26 -4.37
CA SER A 418 57.27 -98.42 -5.02
C SER A 418 58.21 -99.08 -6.05
N PHE A 419 58.94 -98.29 -6.84
CA PHE A 419 59.93 -98.79 -7.80
C PHE A 419 61.10 -99.45 -7.09
N GLN A 420 61.60 -98.86 -6.00
CA GLN A 420 62.63 -99.48 -5.16
C GLN A 420 62.18 -100.84 -4.62
N LYS A 421 60.91 -100.95 -4.17
CA LYS A 421 60.34 -102.20 -3.67
C LYS A 421 60.23 -103.27 -4.78
N ILE A 422 59.80 -102.88 -5.98
CA ILE A 422 59.71 -103.79 -7.14
C ILE A 422 61.11 -104.31 -7.51
N ILE A 423 62.11 -103.44 -7.62
CA ILE A 423 63.49 -103.84 -7.93
C ILE A 423 64.06 -104.81 -6.88
N THR A 424 63.79 -104.59 -5.59
CA THR A 424 64.21 -105.55 -4.54
C THR A 424 63.47 -106.88 -4.62
N GLN A 425 62.20 -106.88 -5.02
CA GLN A 425 61.40 -108.11 -5.13
C GLN A 425 61.82 -108.93 -6.35
N ASP A 426 62.08 -108.28 -7.47
CA ASP A 426 62.54 -108.92 -8.71
C ASP A 426 63.95 -109.50 -8.52
N ASN A 427 64.86 -108.80 -7.83
CA ASN A 427 66.18 -109.36 -7.48
C ASN A 427 66.08 -110.60 -6.58
N ILE A 428 65.14 -110.63 -5.63
CA ILE A 428 64.93 -111.81 -4.76
C ILE A 428 64.39 -112.99 -5.57
N ASN A 429 63.45 -112.74 -6.49
CA ASN A 429 62.88 -113.78 -7.35
C ASN A 429 63.92 -114.31 -8.36
N GLU A 430 64.72 -113.43 -8.95
CA GLU A 430 65.80 -113.80 -9.87
C GLU A 430 66.89 -114.61 -9.14
N GLU A 431 67.26 -114.22 -7.92
CA GLU A 431 68.23 -114.98 -7.13
C GLU A 431 67.66 -116.32 -6.63
N LEU A 432 66.36 -116.39 -6.35
CA LEU A 432 65.66 -117.64 -6.02
C LEU A 432 65.62 -118.57 -7.23
N ASP A 433 65.30 -118.06 -8.43
CA ASP A 433 65.33 -118.82 -9.68
C ASP A 433 66.75 -119.29 -9.98
N ASN A 434 67.77 -118.44 -9.77
CA ASN A 434 69.17 -118.84 -9.89
C ASN A 434 69.57 -119.92 -8.87
N ALA A 435 69.06 -119.87 -7.64
CA ALA A 435 69.32 -120.91 -6.63
C ALA A 435 68.63 -122.23 -6.99
N LEU A 436 67.41 -122.16 -7.54
CA LEU A 436 66.64 -123.31 -8.03
C LEU A 436 67.28 -123.90 -9.29
N GLN A 437 67.85 -123.05 -10.15
CA GLN A 437 68.66 -123.43 -11.30
C GLN A 437 69.93 -124.13 -10.84
N ARG A 438 70.66 -123.58 -9.85
CA ARG A 438 71.82 -124.24 -9.23
C ARG A 438 71.44 -125.59 -8.60
N GLU A 439 70.25 -125.71 -8.00
CA GLU A 439 69.77 -126.99 -7.47
C GLU A 439 69.44 -127.99 -8.58
N ARG A 440 68.81 -127.53 -9.68
CA ARG A 440 68.57 -128.36 -10.87
C ARG A 440 69.85 -128.75 -11.56
N GLU A 441 70.84 -127.85 -11.64
CA GLU A 441 72.18 -128.10 -12.15
C GLU A 441 72.96 -129.05 -11.24
N ALA A 442 72.80 -128.98 -9.92
CA ALA A 442 73.39 -129.95 -8.98
C ALA A 442 72.72 -131.32 -9.06
N LYS A 443 71.39 -131.38 -9.24
CA LYS A 443 70.66 -132.63 -9.50
C LYS A 443 71.03 -133.20 -10.86
N LEU A 444 71.14 -132.36 -11.89
CA LEU A 444 71.64 -132.74 -13.20
C LEU A 444 73.06 -133.23 -13.09
N LEU A 445 73.98 -132.54 -12.41
CA LEU A 445 75.36 -132.99 -12.17
C LEU A 445 75.41 -134.31 -11.39
N LEU A 446 74.54 -134.56 -10.42
CA LEU A 446 74.44 -135.86 -9.76
C LEU A 446 73.99 -136.95 -10.73
N GLN A 447 72.97 -136.65 -11.55
CA GLN A 447 72.53 -137.52 -12.63
C GLN A 447 73.62 -137.67 -13.72
N GLU A 448 74.45 -136.65 -13.91
CA GLU A 448 75.56 -136.58 -14.85
C GLU A 448 76.81 -137.24 -14.28
N TYR A 449 76.97 -137.41 -12.96
CA TYR A 449 77.99 -138.28 -12.37
C TYR A 449 77.58 -139.74 -12.46
N GLU A 450 76.28 -140.06 -12.25
CA GLU A 450 75.72 -141.37 -12.54
C GLU A 450 75.78 -141.71 -14.04
N GLN A 451 75.43 -140.75 -14.92
CA GLN A 451 75.52 -140.91 -16.36
C GLN A 451 76.94 -140.79 -16.89
N ARG A 452 77.86 -139.96 -16.36
CA ARG A 452 79.28 -139.94 -16.77
C ARG A 452 80.00 -141.20 -16.33
N LEU A 453 79.62 -141.86 -15.24
CA LEU A 453 80.08 -143.23 -14.96
C LEU A 453 79.55 -144.24 -16.01
N GLN A 454 78.39 -143.97 -16.61
CA GLN A 454 77.72 -144.83 -17.58
C GLN A 454 78.02 -144.46 -19.06
N ASP A 455 78.58 -143.27 -19.32
CA ASP A 455 78.85 -142.62 -20.61
C ASP A 455 80.35 -142.38 -20.86
N LEU A 456 81.22 -142.22 -19.83
CA LEU A 456 82.67 -142.53 -19.97
C LEU A 456 82.87 -143.99 -20.39
N ASN A 457 81.92 -144.85 -20.04
CA ASN A 457 81.85 -146.23 -20.47
C ASN A 457 81.29 -146.40 -21.90
N ASN A 458 80.58 -145.41 -22.44
CA ASN A 458 79.78 -145.58 -23.66
C ASN A 458 79.82 -144.40 -24.63
N ARG A 459 80.95 -143.68 -24.77
CA ARG A 459 81.46 -143.02 -26.01
C ARG A 459 82.04 -141.63 -25.70
N LEU A 460 83.36 -141.45 -25.57
CA LEU A 460 84.39 -141.93 -26.52
C LEU A 460 83.94 -141.93 -27.99
N GLN A 461 82.95 -141.10 -28.37
CA GLN A 461 82.50 -140.93 -29.75
C GLN A 461 81.48 -139.77 -29.86
N LEU A 462 82.09 -138.58 -29.73
CA LEU A 462 81.92 -137.42 -30.61
C LEU A 462 80.57 -136.67 -30.56
N HIS A 463 80.62 -135.55 -29.80
CA HIS A 463 80.32 -134.15 -30.18
C HIS A 463 79.11 -133.88 -31.12
N SER A 464 78.09 -133.12 -30.69
CA SER A 464 77.99 -131.63 -30.57
C SER A 464 78.10 -130.91 -31.94
N GLY A 465 77.24 -129.98 -32.37
CA GLY A 465 76.18 -129.17 -31.76
C GLY A 465 76.01 -127.85 -32.57
N ALA A 466 74.85 -127.17 -32.41
CA ALA A 466 74.64 -125.69 -32.35
C ALA A 466 74.95 -124.80 -33.60
N ASP A 467 74.46 -123.57 -33.82
CA ASP A 467 73.43 -122.68 -33.24
C ASP A 467 73.38 -121.36 -34.07
N ALA A 468 72.20 -120.69 -34.08
CA ALA A 468 71.94 -119.22 -33.92
C ALA A 468 72.65 -118.14 -34.82
N HIS A 469 72.30 -116.84 -34.93
CA HIS A 469 71.45 -115.90 -34.19
C HIS A 469 71.35 -114.50 -34.92
N ARG A 470 70.32 -113.67 -34.58
CA ARG A 470 70.28 -112.15 -34.45
C ARG A 470 70.45 -111.23 -35.69
N SER A 471 69.99 -109.95 -35.77
CA SER A 471 69.19 -108.98 -34.97
C SER A 471 69.00 -107.62 -35.74
N GLN A 472 68.09 -106.74 -35.27
CA GLN A 472 68.08 -105.23 -35.25
C GLN A 472 67.10 -104.36 -36.11
N ASP A 473 66.44 -103.43 -35.39
CA ASP A 473 65.60 -102.22 -35.68
C ASP A 473 66.40 -101.00 -36.27
N PRO A 474 65.86 -99.79 -36.68
CA PRO A 474 64.76 -98.98 -36.06
C PRO A 474 63.93 -97.90 -36.89
N ASN A 475 62.83 -97.36 -36.30
CA ASN A 475 62.25 -95.95 -36.18
C ASN A 475 62.14 -94.97 -37.42
N VAL A 476 61.12 -94.11 -37.71
CA VAL A 476 60.50 -92.91 -37.02
C VAL A 476 59.33 -92.27 -37.84
N ALA A 477 58.29 -91.69 -37.18
CA ALA A 477 57.63 -90.34 -37.38
C ALA A 477 56.17 -90.32 -36.79
N PRO A 478 55.66 -89.25 -36.09
CA PRO A 478 55.42 -87.91 -36.70
C PRO A 478 55.51 -86.67 -35.77
N MET A 479 55.82 -85.51 -36.38
CA MET A 479 55.91 -84.18 -35.74
C MET A 479 55.21 -83.10 -36.59
N SER A 480 53.97 -83.37 -37.04
CA SER A 480 53.17 -82.41 -37.83
C SER A 480 51.75 -82.18 -37.32
N LEU A 481 51.29 -82.92 -36.28
CA LEU A 481 49.93 -82.81 -35.76
C LEU A 481 49.78 -81.79 -34.60
N SER A 482 50.85 -81.54 -33.84
CA SER A 482 50.82 -80.69 -32.64
C SER A 482 50.68 -79.20 -32.96
N ASN A 483 51.30 -78.74 -34.04
CA ASN A 483 51.34 -77.30 -34.38
C ASN A 483 50.04 -76.80 -35.02
N ALA A 484 49.23 -77.68 -35.63
CA ALA A 484 47.95 -77.30 -36.21
C ALA A 484 46.84 -77.15 -35.16
N MET A 485 47.00 -77.78 -33.99
CA MET A 485 45.98 -77.80 -32.93
C MET A 485 46.07 -76.60 -31.98
N GLU A 486 47.27 -76.05 -31.76
CA GLU A 486 47.45 -74.84 -30.93
C GLU A 486 46.97 -73.55 -31.63
N GLU A 487 47.13 -73.46 -32.95
CA GLU A 487 46.70 -72.28 -33.72
C GLU A 487 45.17 -72.17 -33.83
N LEU A 488 44.46 -73.31 -33.73
CA LEU A 488 43.00 -73.36 -33.76
C LEU A 488 42.38 -72.84 -32.44
N ARG A 489 43.04 -73.08 -31.30
CA ARG A 489 42.58 -72.56 -29.98
C ARG A 489 42.71 -71.04 -29.85
N ARG A 490 43.82 -70.46 -30.33
CA ARG A 490 44.04 -69.00 -30.24
C ARG A 490 42.98 -68.18 -31.00
N ARG A 491 42.48 -68.70 -32.13
CA ARG A 491 41.43 -68.04 -32.90
C ARG A 491 40.05 -68.13 -32.23
N ASP A 492 39.80 -69.20 -31.50
CA ASP A 492 38.55 -69.42 -30.77
C ASP A 492 38.42 -68.45 -29.57
N ASP A 493 39.51 -68.19 -28.85
CA ASP A 493 39.55 -67.22 -27.75
C ASP A 493 39.29 -65.77 -28.23
N VAL A 494 39.83 -65.41 -29.40
CA VAL A 494 39.59 -64.07 -30.00
C VAL A 494 38.14 -63.92 -30.45
N LEU A 495 37.53 -64.97 -31.01
CA LEU A 495 36.12 -64.95 -31.40
C LEU A 495 35.19 -64.80 -30.20
N ASN A 496 35.44 -65.52 -29.11
CA ASN A 496 34.65 -65.38 -27.88
C ASN A 496 34.76 -63.98 -27.27
N HIS A 497 35.94 -63.36 -27.32
CA HIS A 497 36.10 -61.98 -26.85
C HIS A 497 35.33 -60.96 -27.71
N GLN A 498 35.34 -61.14 -29.04
CA GLN A 498 34.57 -60.30 -29.96
C GLN A 498 33.06 -60.47 -29.79
N GLU A 499 32.58 -61.68 -29.48
CA GLU A 499 31.15 -61.93 -29.24
C GLU A 499 30.64 -61.20 -27.98
N ILE A 500 31.44 -61.15 -26.91
CA ILE A 500 31.10 -60.40 -25.68
C ILE A 500 31.01 -58.90 -25.98
N LEU A 501 32.00 -58.36 -26.72
CA LEU A 501 32.00 -56.94 -27.08
C LEU A 501 30.78 -56.54 -27.94
N LEU A 502 30.35 -57.44 -28.85
CA LEU A 502 29.15 -57.23 -29.64
C LEU A 502 27.88 -57.22 -28.80
N LYS A 503 27.78 -58.08 -27.77
CA LYS A 503 26.61 -58.10 -26.86
C LYS A 503 26.51 -56.81 -26.04
N ASP A 504 27.63 -56.30 -25.54
CA ASP A 504 27.66 -55.03 -24.79
C ASP A 504 27.26 -53.86 -25.70
N MET A 505 27.78 -53.80 -26.93
CA MET A 505 27.39 -52.77 -27.90
C MET A 505 25.91 -52.84 -28.31
N GLU A 506 25.33 -54.04 -28.42
CA GLU A 506 23.91 -54.22 -28.72
C GLU A 506 23.01 -53.72 -27.58
N GLN A 507 23.42 -53.96 -26.32
CA GLN A 507 22.74 -53.43 -25.13
C GLN A 507 22.81 -51.91 -25.05
N ASP A 508 23.99 -51.32 -25.25
CA ASP A 508 24.16 -49.86 -25.26
C ASP A 508 23.30 -49.20 -26.36
N ARG A 509 23.24 -49.83 -27.54
CA ARG A 509 22.38 -49.37 -28.64
C ARG A 509 20.90 -49.41 -28.27
N GLN A 510 20.48 -50.42 -27.51
CA GLN A 510 19.09 -50.54 -27.06
C GLN A 510 18.74 -49.47 -26.02
N LEU A 511 19.62 -49.24 -25.03
CA LEU A 511 19.46 -48.18 -24.03
C LEU A 511 19.41 -46.79 -24.68
N LEU A 512 20.27 -46.54 -25.68
CA LEU A 512 20.27 -45.29 -26.43
C LEU A 512 18.96 -45.07 -27.21
N ARG A 513 18.36 -46.13 -27.77
CA ARG A 513 17.06 -46.03 -28.45
C ARG A 513 15.92 -45.71 -27.50
N GLU A 514 15.91 -46.34 -26.33
CA GLU A 514 14.90 -46.08 -25.30
C GLU A 514 15.01 -44.63 -24.79
N ALA A 515 16.23 -44.16 -24.50
CA ALA A 515 16.47 -42.77 -24.12
C ALA A 515 16.07 -41.77 -25.22
N LEU A 516 16.32 -42.08 -26.49
CA LEU A 516 15.91 -41.23 -27.62
C LEU A 516 14.39 -41.18 -27.75
N HIS A 517 13.71 -42.32 -27.60
CA HIS A 517 12.25 -42.38 -27.62
C HIS A 517 11.61 -41.58 -26.47
N GLU A 518 12.15 -41.67 -25.25
CA GLU A 518 11.71 -40.86 -24.12
C GLU A 518 11.93 -39.36 -24.37
N ALA A 519 13.07 -38.99 -24.95
CA ALA A 519 13.36 -37.61 -25.33
C ALA A 519 12.38 -37.08 -26.40
N GLU A 520 12.02 -37.90 -27.40
CA GLU A 520 11.00 -37.55 -28.40
C GLU A 520 9.63 -37.33 -27.78
N LEU A 521 9.19 -38.20 -26.87
CA LEU A 521 7.92 -38.04 -26.15
C LEU A 521 7.91 -36.78 -25.29
N ALA A 522 9.01 -36.48 -24.60
CA ALA A 522 9.16 -35.25 -23.82
C ALA A 522 9.09 -34.00 -24.72
N LEU A 523 9.74 -34.01 -25.88
CA LEU A 523 9.69 -32.92 -26.85
C LEU A 523 8.29 -32.74 -27.44
N GLN A 524 7.57 -33.82 -27.76
CA GLN A 524 6.19 -33.75 -28.23
C GLN A 524 5.26 -33.15 -27.16
N GLN A 525 5.45 -33.50 -25.89
CA GLN A 525 4.68 -32.91 -24.80
C GLN A 525 4.99 -31.42 -24.62
N ALA A 526 6.27 -31.04 -24.66
CA ALA A 526 6.69 -29.64 -24.59
C ALA A 526 6.13 -28.80 -25.75
N ALA A 527 6.02 -29.38 -26.95
CA ALA A 527 5.41 -28.73 -28.11
C ALA A 527 3.90 -28.49 -27.90
N LYS A 528 3.17 -29.46 -27.34
CA LYS A 528 1.74 -29.32 -26.99
C LYS A 528 1.52 -28.25 -25.92
N ASP A 529 2.36 -28.23 -24.88
CA ASP A 529 2.28 -27.24 -23.81
C ASP A 529 2.54 -25.82 -24.33
N LYS A 530 3.51 -25.66 -25.25
CA LYS A 530 3.75 -24.40 -25.95
C LYS A 530 2.51 -23.93 -26.73
N GLU A 531 1.83 -24.83 -27.44
CA GLU A 531 0.62 -24.50 -28.19
C GLU A 531 -0.55 -24.10 -27.28
N LEU A 532 -0.71 -24.77 -26.13
CA LEU A 532 -1.70 -24.40 -25.11
C LEU A 532 -1.44 -23.00 -24.54
N ILE A 533 -0.18 -22.65 -24.28
CA ILE A 533 0.20 -21.30 -23.80
C ILE A 533 -0.14 -20.25 -24.86
N ILE A 534 0.20 -20.50 -26.14
CA ILE A 534 -0.12 -19.58 -27.24
C ILE A 534 -1.64 -19.37 -27.35
N ASN A 535 -2.44 -20.44 -27.25
CA ASN A 535 -3.90 -20.34 -27.30
C ASN A 535 -4.47 -19.58 -26.10
N HIS A 536 -3.91 -19.79 -24.90
CA HIS A 536 -4.31 -19.04 -23.71
C HIS A 536 -3.98 -17.54 -23.84
N MET A 537 -2.78 -17.20 -24.33
CA MET A 537 -2.39 -15.81 -24.56
C MET A 537 -3.27 -15.13 -25.62
N LYS A 538 -3.62 -15.83 -26.71
CA LYS A 538 -4.57 -15.33 -27.72
C LYS A 538 -5.97 -15.10 -27.13
N ALA A 539 -6.44 -15.99 -26.25
CA ALA A 539 -7.73 -15.82 -25.58
C ALA A 539 -7.72 -14.61 -24.64
N VAL A 540 -6.65 -14.43 -23.86
CA VAL A 540 -6.48 -13.25 -22.99
C VAL A 540 -6.44 -11.96 -23.81
N ASP A 541 -5.69 -11.93 -24.91
CA ASP A 541 -5.60 -10.76 -25.79
C ASP A 541 -6.95 -10.43 -26.46
N ALA A 542 -7.69 -11.45 -26.90
CA ALA A 542 -9.06 -11.27 -27.42
C ALA A 542 -10.02 -10.70 -26.36
N THR A 543 -9.94 -11.16 -25.10
CA THR A 543 -10.75 -10.60 -24.01
C THR A 543 -10.35 -9.17 -23.65
N LEU A 544 -9.07 -8.82 -23.72
CA LEU A 544 -8.60 -7.45 -23.47
C LEU A 544 -9.04 -6.49 -24.58
N ASN A 545 -9.01 -6.92 -25.84
CA ASN A 545 -9.49 -6.12 -26.97
C ASN A 545 -11.02 -5.96 -26.99
N ALA A 546 -11.79 -6.87 -26.37
CA ALA A 546 -13.23 -6.72 -26.23
C ALA A 546 -13.66 -5.80 -25.05
N VAL A 547 -12.74 -5.49 -24.14
CA VAL A 547 -12.98 -4.62 -22.97
C VAL A 547 -12.51 -3.18 -23.21
N ARG A 548 -11.68 -2.94 -24.23
CA ARG A 548 -11.46 -1.61 -24.82
C ARG A 548 -12.59 -1.28 -25.78
#